data_AF-A0A6P7G7C8-F1
#
_entry.id   AF-A0A6P7G7C8-F1
#
_cell.length_a   1.000
_cell.length_b   1.000
_cell.length_c   1.000
_cell.angle_alpha   90.00
_cell.angle_beta   90.00
_cell.angle_gamma   90.00
#
_symmetry.space_group_name_H-M   'P 1'
#
loop_
_entity.id
_entity.type
_entity.pdbx_description
1 polymer ?
#
loop_
_entity_poly.entity_id
_entity_poly.type
_entity_poly.pdbx_seq_one_letter_code
_entity_poly.pdbx_strand_id
1 'polypeptide(L)'
;MYLEEITKYRQENRRIYYLDETWYDTHDTVKKGWTDGSSMCIPEMPANKGSRLIIVHCGGSEGWVPNALKLCGKKMEDCNVDYHKNMEADIFEDWFENSLIPNLEKNSVIVLDNASYHSRQLTKIPNTSSKKADLQNFLMENDLYFEDFYTKKQLIEVLHTKQFRKLYALESIAEKHGHTILRLPPYFCVFNPIELIWGQLKPSLRR
;
A
#
# COMPACT_ATOMS: atom_id res chain seq x y z
N MET A 1 -17.69 7.13 6.11
CA MET A 1 -16.74 6.51 7.07
C MET A 1 -16.42 5.09 6.60
N TYR A 2 -15.19 4.57 6.72
CA TYR A 2 -14.76 3.28 6.12
C TYR A 2 -15.75 2.12 6.35
N LEU A 3 -16.27 1.97 7.58
CA LEU A 3 -17.22 0.90 7.92
C LEU A 3 -18.54 0.99 7.15
N GLU A 4 -19.00 2.20 6.84
CA GLU A 4 -20.21 2.41 6.05
C GLU A 4 -19.96 2.04 4.59
N GLU A 5 -18.81 2.45 4.05
CA GLU A 5 -18.43 2.18 2.65
C GLU A 5 -18.22 0.68 2.41
N ILE A 6 -17.48 0.00 3.28
CA ILE A 6 -17.27 -1.44 3.14
C ILE A 6 -18.58 -2.22 3.30
N THR A 7 -19.49 -1.75 4.18
CA THR A 7 -20.82 -2.37 4.34
C THR A 7 -21.66 -2.17 3.09
N LYS A 8 -21.65 -0.97 2.51
CA LYS A 8 -22.31 -0.67 1.25
C LYS A 8 -21.81 -1.58 0.12
N TYR A 9 -20.49 -1.72 -0.05
CA TYR A 9 -19.93 -2.57 -1.10
C TYR A 9 -20.27 -4.05 -0.92
N ARG A 10 -20.36 -4.53 0.33
CA ARG A 10 -20.86 -5.88 0.63
C ARG A 10 -22.32 -6.05 0.24
N GLN A 11 -23.17 -5.06 0.52
CA GLN A 11 -24.59 -5.07 0.12
C GLN A 11 -24.76 -5.03 -1.41
N GLU A 12 -23.87 -4.35 -2.11
CA GLU A 12 -23.79 -4.33 -3.59
C GLU A 12 -23.22 -5.63 -4.18
N ASN A 13 -22.89 -6.61 -3.35
CA ASN A 13 -22.28 -7.89 -3.73
C ASN A 13 -20.97 -7.71 -4.55
N ARG A 14 -20.22 -6.65 -4.25
CA ARG A 14 -18.93 -6.38 -4.89
C ARG A 14 -17.85 -7.21 -4.20
N ARG A 15 -16.94 -7.80 -5.00
CA ARG A 15 -15.78 -8.49 -4.45
C ARG A 15 -14.85 -7.49 -3.76
N ILE A 16 -14.36 -7.88 -2.58
CA ILE A 16 -13.43 -7.08 -1.80
C ILE A 16 -12.12 -7.84 -1.71
N TYR A 17 -11.06 -7.19 -2.16
CA TYR A 17 -9.70 -7.68 -2.09
C TYR A 17 -8.91 -6.82 -1.12
N TYR A 18 -8.03 -7.46 -0.38
CA TYR A 18 -7.18 -6.87 0.65
C TYR A 18 -5.75 -6.98 0.18
N LEU A 19 -5.10 -5.83 0.06
CA LEU A 19 -3.74 -5.68 -0.40
C LEU A 19 -2.87 -5.27 0.79
N ASP A 20 -1.70 -5.89 0.89
CA ASP A 20 -0.71 -5.50 1.88
C ASP A 20 0.68 -6.02 1.52
N GLU A 21 1.68 -5.38 2.11
CA GLU A 21 3.08 -5.75 2.02
C GLU A 21 3.58 -6.30 3.34
N THR A 22 4.38 -7.36 3.27
CA THR A 22 5.08 -7.87 4.43
C THR A 22 6.53 -8.17 4.12
N TRP A 23 7.36 -8.21 5.15
CA TRP A 23 8.77 -8.58 5.00
C TRP A 23 9.09 -9.88 5.73
N TYR A 24 10.03 -10.63 5.16
CA TYR A 24 10.58 -11.86 5.70
C TYR A 24 12.11 -11.82 5.60
N ASP A 25 12.78 -12.18 6.69
CA ASP A 25 14.25 -12.25 6.74
C ASP A 25 14.67 -13.70 6.44
N THR A 26 15.60 -13.92 5.52
CA THR A 26 15.91 -15.27 4.99
C THR A 26 16.47 -16.24 6.03
N HIS A 27 16.98 -15.71 7.14
CA HIS A 27 17.48 -16.49 8.27
C HIS A 27 16.51 -16.44 9.48
N ASP A 28 15.23 -16.13 9.28
CA ASP A 28 14.23 -16.23 10.35
C ASP A 28 14.03 -17.70 10.74
N THR A 29 14.39 -18.01 11.98
CA THR A 29 14.41 -19.36 12.56
C THR A 29 13.63 -19.38 13.87
N VAL A 30 13.18 -20.57 14.28
CA VAL A 30 12.42 -20.72 15.52
C VAL A 30 13.29 -20.41 16.74
N LYS A 31 12.85 -19.45 17.57
CA LYS A 31 13.64 -18.98 18.73
C LYS A 31 13.52 -19.79 20.01
N LYS A 32 12.55 -20.70 20.06
CA LYS A 32 12.22 -21.48 21.25
C LYS A 32 11.93 -22.91 20.84
N GLY A 33 12.60 -23.86 21.46
CA GLY A 33 12.35 -25.29 21.30
C GLY A 33 11.98 -25.92 22.63
N TRP A 34 11.43 -27.13 22.57
CA TRP A 34 11.21 -27.98 23.75
C TRP A 34 12.31 -29.02 23.80
N THR A 35 12.86 -29.29 24.98
CA THR A 35 13.78 -30.41 25.21
C THR A 35 13.27 -31.23 26.38
N ASP A 36 13.62 -32.51 26.38
CA ASP A 36 13.31 -33.46 27.46
C ASP A 36 14.28 -33.36 28.66
N GLY A 37 15.12 -32.32 28.69
CA GLY A 37 16.12 -32.10 29.74
C GLY A 37 17.40 -32.92 29.60
N SER A 38 17.53 -33.77 28.55
CA SER A 38 18.75 -34.56 28.30
C SER A 38 19.90 -33.73 27.70
N SER A 39 19.59 -32.56 27.14
CA SER A 39 20.56 -31.64 26.54
C SER A 39 20.10 -30.18 26.65
N MET A 40 21.04 -29.24 26.50
CA MET A 40 20.71 -27.82 26.41
C MET A 40 19.94 -27.53 25.12
N CYS A 41 18.84 -26.77 25.24
CA CYS A 41 18.09 -26.27 24.09
C CYS A 41 18.92 -25.21 23.36
N ILE A 42 19.68 -25.62 22.34
CA ILE A 42 20.43 -24.71 21.48
C ILE A 42 19.72 -24.69 20.13
N PRO A 43 18.86 -23.69 19.86
CA PRO A 43 18.29 -23.54 18.53
C PRO A 43 19.40 -23.22 17.52
N GLU A 44 19.44 -23.94 16.41
CA GLU A 44 20.35 -23.64 15.29
C GLU A 44 19.95 -22.31 14.66
N MET A 45 20.70 -21.26 14.97
CA MET A 45 20.46 -19.92 14.45
C MET A 45 21.64 -19.41 13.64
N PRO A 46 21.40 -18.91 12.42
CA PRO A 46 22.43 -18.20 11.68
C PRO A 46 22.88 -16.93 12.43
N ALA A 47 24.17 -16.58 12.31
CA ALA A 47 24.75 -15.43 13.02
C ALA A 47 24.17 -14.06 12.59
N ASN A 48 23.46 -13.99 11.46
CA ASN A 48 22.81 -12.79 10.96
C ASN A 48 21.40 -13.11 10.45
N LYS A 49 20.56 -12.08 10.29
CA LYS A 49 19.18 -12.21 9.80
C LYS A 49 19.07 -12.49 8.28
N GLY A 50 20.20 -12.58 7.57
CA GLY A 50 20.21 -12.79 6.14
C GLY A 50 19.67 -11.58 5.36
N SER A 51 19.19 -11.83 4.14
CA SER A 51 18.60 -10.82 3.27
C SER A 51 17.13 -10.59 3.63
N ARG A 52 16.66 -9.36 3.48
CA ARG A 52 15.23 -9.04 3.60
C ARG A 52 14.53 -9.22 2.27
N LEU A 53 13.48 -10.05 2.26
CA LEU A 53 12.52 -10.21 1.19
C LEU A 53 11.26 -9.39 1.54
N ILE A 54 10.78 -8.59 0.60
CA ILE A 54 9.47 -7.96 0.64
C ILE A 54 8.54 -8.81 -0.20
N ILE A 55 7.38 -9.12 0.36
CA ILE A 55 6.30 -9.89 -0.24
C ILE A 55 5.12 -8.93 -0.37
N VAL A 56 4.68 -8.70 -1.59
CA VAL A 56 3.50 -7.92 -1.92
C VAL A 56 2.47 -8.88 -2.47
N HIS A 57 1.27 -8.86 -1.90
CA HIS A 57 0.20 -9.68 -2.43
C HIS A 57 -1.18 -9.10 -2.13
N CYS A 58 -2.20 -9.74 -2.67
CA CYS A 58 -3.58 -9.33 -2.61
C CYS A 58 -4.46 -10.58 -2.58
N GLY A 59 -5.42 -10.59 -1.66
CA GLY A 59 -6.32 -11.73 -1.47
C GLY A 59 -7.74 -11.31 -1.10
N GLY A 60 -8.70 -12.16 -1.42
CA GLY A 60 -10.12 -11.96 -1.11
C GLY A 60 -10.73 -13.18 -0.41
N SER A 61 -12.06 -13.27 -0.42
CA SER A 61 -12.79 -14.40 0.18
C SER A 61 -12.48 -15.76 -0.46
N GLU A 62 -12.08 -15.76 -1.74
CA GLU A 62 -11.74 -16.98 -2.50
C GLU A 62 -10.23 -17.33 -2.41
N GLY A 63 -9.47 -16.61 -1.58
CA GLY A 63 -8.03 -16.78 -1.43
C GLY A 63 -7.21 -15.75 -2.21
N TRP A 64 -5.98 -16.13 -2.54
CA TRP A 64 -5.01 -15.25 -3.21
C TRP A 64 -5.38 -14.97 -4.67
N VAL A 65 -5.15 -13.74 -5.11
CA VAL A 65 -5.33 -13.37 -6.52
C VAL A 65 -4.24 -14.06 -7.36
N PRO A 66 -4.58 -14.89 -8.35
CA PRO A 66 -3.57 -15.59 -9.14
C PRO A 66 -2.67 -14.59 -9.89
N ASN A 67 -1.40 -14.95 -10.09
CA ASN A 67 -0.40 -14.15 -10.81
C ASN A 67 -0.11 -12.75 -10.23
N ALA A 68 -0.62 -12.43 -9.03
CA ALA A 68 -0.42 -11.14 -8.37
C ALA A 68 0.66 -11.16 -7.28
N LEU A 69 1.33 -12.30 -7.03
CA LEU A 69 2.43 -12.35 -6.06
C LEU A 69 3.65 -11.60 -6.60
N LYS A 70 4.13 -10.59 -5.87
CA LYS A 70 5.41 -9.93 -6.16
C LYS A 70 6.34 -10.08 -4.98
N LEU A 71 7.57 -10.44 -5.31
CA LEU A 71 8.66 -10.62 -4.37
C LEU A 71 9.77 -9.63 -4.76
N CYS A 72 10.35 -8.94 -3.77
CA CYS A 72 11.44 -7.97 -3.97
C CYS A 72 12.54 -8.21 -2.93
N GLY A 73 13.81 -8.29 -3.33
CA GLY A 73 14.92 -8.54 -2.40
C GLY A 73 16.28 -8.11 -2.96
N LYS A 74 17.18 -7.63 -2.10
CA LYS A 74 18.46 -7.00 -2.51
C LYS A 74 19.56 -7.97 -2.99
N LYS A 75 19.44 -9.28 -2.76
CA LYS A 75 20.55 -10.26 -2.97
C LYS A 75 20.03 -11.70 -3.15
N MET A 76 19.21 -11.94 -4.16
CA MET A 76 18.50 -13.23 -4.26
C MET A 76 18.65 -13.89 -5.63
N GLU A 77 19.75 -13.69 -6.38
CA GLU A 77 20.00 -14.05 -7.81
C GLU A 77 19.27 -15.27 -8.43
N ASP A 78 18.91 -16.29 -7.65
CA ASP A 78 18.28 -17.55 -8.08
C ASP A 78 16.72 -17.57 -8.08
N CYS A 79 16.05 -16.53 -7.61
CA CYS A 79 14.58 -16.47 -7.63
C CYS A 79 14.06 -15.66 -8.84
N ASN A 80 12.82 -15.83 -9.27
CA ASN A 80 12.21 -14.95 -10.29
C ASN A 80 11.77 -13.61 -9.65
N VAL A 81 12.70 -12.97 -8.92
CA VAL A 81 12.49 -11.84 -8.00
C VAL A 81 13.18 -10.63 -8.60
N ASP A 82 12.53 -9.48 -8.59
CA ASP A 82 13.06 -8.28 -9.25
C ASP A 82 14.23 -7.70 -8.43
N TYR A 83 15.46 -7.88 -8.92
CA TYR A 83 16.70 -7.74 -8.15
C TYR A 83 17.22 -6.34 -7.90
N HIS A 84 16.70 -5.33 -8.58
CA HIS A 84 17.43 -4.07 -8.67
C HIS A 84 16.84 -2.88 -7.92
N LYS A 85 15.71 -3.02 -7.21
CA LYS A 85 15.06 -1.84 -6.61
C LYS A 85 14.39 -2.13 -5.27
N ASN A 86 14.56 -1.20 -4.32
CA ASN A 86 13.61 -1.09 -3.22
C ASN A 86 12.23 -0.81 -3.82
N MET A 87 11.16 -1.17 -3.12
CA MET A 87 9.81 -0.89 -3.58
C MET A 87 9.58 0.62 -3.68
N GLU A 88 9.70 1.15 -4.90
CA GLU A 88 9.44 2.53 -5.28
C GLU A 88 8.00 2.63 -5.81
N ALA A 89 7.41 3.83 -5.76
CA ALA A 89 6.02 4.04 -6.19
C ALA A 89 5.77 3.54 -7.62
N ASP A 90 6.70 3.79 -8.55
CA ASP A 90 6.57 3.39 -9.95
C ASP A 90 6.52 1.86 -10.13
N ILE A 91 7.30 1.11 -9.35
CA ILE A 91 7.33 -0.36 -9.40
C ILE A 91 6.03 -0.94 -8.85
N PHE A 92 5.54 -0.34 -7.77
CA PHE A 92 4.28 -0.75 -7.19
C PHE A 92 3.11 -0.45 -8.13
N GLU A 93 3.10 0.72 -8.76
CA GLU A 93 2.08 1.09 -9.74
C GLU A 93 2.11 0.18 -10.97
N ASP A 94 3.30 -0.16 -11.49
CA ASP A 94 3.46 -1.14 -12.57
C ASP A 94 2.90 -2.51 -12.18
N TRP A 95 3.27 -3.03 -11.01
CA TRP A 95 2.70 -4.27 -10.50
C TRP A 95 1.18 -4.19 -10.31
N PHE A 96 0.68 -3.06 -9.80
CA PHE A 96 -0.74 -2.85 -9.58
C PHE A 96 -1.50 -2.88 -10.89
N GLU A 97 -1.06 -2.14 -11.91
CA GLU A 97 -1.72 -2.06 -13.22
C GLU A 97 -1.56 -3.35 -14.05
N ASN A 98 -0.38 -3.96 -14.03
CA ASN A 98 -0.04 -5.05 -14.96
C ASN A 98 -0.18 -6.46 -14.37
N SER A 99 -0.04 -6.62 -13.06
CA SER A 99 -0.13 -7.93 -12.41
C SER A 99 -1.39 -8.09 -11.58
N LEU A 100 -1.79 -7.07 -10.80
CA LEU A 100 -2.95 -7.19 -9.94
C LEU A 100 -4.26 -6.99 -10.71
N ILE A 101 -4.46 -5.81 -11.29
CA ILE A 101 -5.71 -5.39 -11.94
C ILE A 101 -6.25 -6.42 -12.96
N PRO A 102 -5.44 -7.01 -13.85
CA PRO A 102 -5.93 -7.96 -14.85
C PRO A 102 -6.46 -9.28 -14.26
N ASN A 103 -6.06 -9.61 -13.03
CA ASN A 103 -6.44 -10.85 -12.34
C ASN A 103 -7.58 -10.62 -11.33
N LEU A 104 -8.13 -9.41 -11.23
CA LEU A 104 -9.26 -9.10 -10.36
C LEU A 104 -10.61 -9.31 -11.06
N GLU A 105 -11.63 -9.67 -10.29
CA GLU A 105 -13.01 -9.62 -10.77
C GLU A 105 -13.42 -8.17 -11.09
N LYS A 106 -14.21 -8.00 -12.15
CA LYS A 106 -14.71 -6.68 -12.57
C LYS A 106 -15.52 -6.00 -11.47
N ASN A 107 -15.49 -4.67 -11.43
CA ASN A 107 -16.24 -3.89 -10.45
C ASN A 107 -15.92 -4.23 -8.99
N SER A 108 -14.72 -4.71 -8.71
CA SER A 108 -14.27 -5.04 -7.35
C SER A 108 -13.76 -3.82 -6.59
N VAL A 109 -13.61 -4.02 -5.28
CA VAL A 109 -13.08 -3.06 -4.32
C VAL A 109 -11.73 -3.55 -3.83
N ILE A 110 -10.73 -2.69 -3.86
CA ILE A 110 -9.37 -2.98 -3.41
C ILE A 110 -9.13 -2.17 -2.14
N VAL A 111 -8.88 -2.86 -1.04
CA VAL A 111 -8.58 -2.28 0.27
C VAL A 111 -7.07 -2.20 0.45
N LEU A 112 -6.56 -1.02 0.76
CA LEU A 112 -5.14 -0.81 1.07
C LEU A 112 -4.95 0.27 2.14
N ASP A 113 -3.75 0.34 2.71
CA ASP A 113 -3.39 1.33 3.71
C ASP A 113 -3.03 2.71 3.11
N ASN A 114 -2.54 3.62 3.94
CA ASN A 114 -2.14 4.97 3.53
C ASN A 114 -0.61 5.13 3.44
N ALA A 115 0.13 4.05 3.14
CA ALA A 115 1.57 4.15 2.95
C ALA A 115 1.92 5.21 1.90
N SER A 116 3.07 5.86 2.08
CA SER A 116 3.46 7.00 1.25
C SER A 116 3.63 6.63 -0.22
N TYR A 117 4.14 5.43 -0.50
CA TYR A 117 4.30 4.91 -1.86
C TYR A 117 2.96 4.49 -2.50
N HIS A 118 1.94 4.15 -1.70
CA HIS A 118 0.57 3.97 -2.18
C HIS A 118 -0.14 5.29 -2.46
N SER A 119 0.35 6.38 -1.89
CA SER A 119 -0.32 7.66 -1.83
C SER A 119 0.34 8.71 -2.72
N ARG A 120 0.98 8.29 -3.82
CA ARG A 120 1.58 9.22 -4.78
C ARG A 120 0.47 10.06 -5.42
N GLN A 121 0.52 11.37 -5.15
CA GLN A 121 -0.45 12.32 -5.70
C GLN A 121 -0.08 12.67 -7.14
N LEU A 122 -1.06 12.59 -8.04
CA LEU A 122 -0.90 13.05 -9.42
C LEU A 122 -0.80 14.58 -9.48
N THR A 123 -1.68 15.25 -8.73
CA THR A 123 -1.68 16.70 -8.55
C THR A 123 -1.39 17.04 -7.10
N LYS A 124 -0.23 17.67 -6.88
CA LYS A 124 0.18 18.08 -5.53
C LYS A 124 -0.59 19.35 -5.14
N ILE A 125 -1.51 19.21 -4.21
CA ILE A 125 -2.19 20.37 -3.62
C ILE A 125 -1.14 21.20 -2.87
N PRO A 126 -0.97 22.50 -3.20
CA PRO A 126 -0.04 23.36 -2.50
C PRO A 126 -0.34 23.45 -1.01
N ASN A 127 0.69 23.75 -0.22
CA ASN A 127 0.55 23.94 1.21
C ASN A 127 1.44 25.09 1.70
N THR A 128 1.52 25.28 3.02
CA THR A 128 2.31 26.36 3.64
C THR A 128 3.80 26.35 3.29
N SER A 129 4.37 25.24 2.82
CA SER A 129 5.75 25.17 2.35
C SER A 129 5.92 25.39 0.83
N SER A 130 4.85 25.32 0.03
CA SER A 130 4.89 25.57 -1.43
C SER A 130 5.33 26.99 -1.79
N LYS A 131 5.85 27.23 -3.00
CA LYS A 131 6.22 28.60 -3.40
C LYS A 131 4.96 29.45 -3.65
N LYS A 132 5.07 30.78 -3.53
CA LYS A 132 3.94 31.69 -3.80
C LYS A 132 3.42 31.51 -5.24
N ALA A 133 4.32 31.37 -6.21
CA ALA A 133 3.96 31.14 -7.61
C ALA A 133 3.15 29.84 -7.80
N ASP A 134 3.57 28.73 -7.17
CA ASP A 134 2.85 27.45 -7.25
C ASP A 134 1.43 27.56 -6.66
N LEU A 135 1.27 28.33 -5.57
CA LEU A 135 -0.05 28.63 -5.00
C LEU A 135 -0.92 29.43 -5.98
N GLN A 136 -0.38 30.50 -6.58
CA GLN A 136 -1.11 31.33 -7.54
C GLN A 136 -1.52 30.53 -8.78
N ASN A 137 -0.62 29.74 -9.35
CA ASN A 137 -0.91 28.88 -10.49
C ASN A 137 -2.02 27.88 -10.16
N PHE A 138 -1.94 27.21 -9.00
CA PHE A 138 -2.98 26.26 -8.59
C PHE A 138 -4.33 26.93 -8.36
N LEU A 139 -4.37 28.12 -7.74
CA LEU A 139 -5.62 28.86 -7.55
C LEU A 139 -6.24 29.26 -8.90
N MET A 140 -5.41 29.71 -9.84
CA MET A 140 -5.84 30.08 -11.19
C MET A 140 -6.38 28.87 -11.97
N GLU A 141 -5.69 27.72 -11.92
CA GLU A 141 -6.14 26.46 -12.54
C GLU A 141 -7.45 25.93 -11.96
N ASN A 142 -7.80 26.33 -10.73
CA ASN A 142 -9.02 25.89 -10.03
C ASN A 142 -10.11 26.97 -9.97
N ASP A 143 -9.97 28.03 -10.79
CA ASP A 143 -10.90 29.16 -10.90
C ASP A 143 -11.17 29.87 -9.56
N LEU A 144 -10.15 30.00 -8.71
CA LEU A 144 -10.23 30.75 -7.46
C LEU A 144 -9.65 32.15 -7.62
N TYR A 145 -10.46 33.14 -7.24
CA TYR A 145 -10.06 34.54 -7.26
C TYR A 145 -9.00 34.84 -6.19
N PHE A 146 -7.96 35.57 -6.58
CA PHE A 146 -6.98 36.18 -5.69
C PHE A 146 -6.45 37.47 -6.31
N GLU A 147 -5.88 38.34 -5.47
CA GLU A 147 -5.26 39.58 -5.91
C GLU A 147 -3.73 39.45 -5.89
N ASP A 148 -3.02 40.10 -6.81
CA ASP A 148 -1.56 39.94 -6.97
C ASP A 148 -0.76 40.32 -5.71
N PHE A 149 -1.28 41.29 -4.96
CA PHE A 149 -0.69 41.77 -3.71
C PHE A 149 -0.94 40.83 -2.52
N TYR A 150 -1.73 39.76 -2.68
CA TYR A 150 -1.94 38.78 -1.61
C TYR A 150 -0.64 38.18 -1.13
N THR A 151 -0.53 38.15 0.20
CA THR A 151 0.54 37.43 0.88
C THR A 151 0.30 35.93 0.76
N LYS A 152 1.35 35.14 0.99
CA LYS A 152 1.25 33.67 0.98
C LYS A 152 0.17 33.15 1.96
N LYS A 153 0.00 33.82 3.10
CA LYS A 153 -1.03 33.46 4.09
C LYS A 153 -2.44 33.66 3.53
N GLN A 154 -2.71 34.79 2.90
CA GLN A 154 -4.00 35.08 2.26
C GLN A 154 -4.30 34.08 1.13
N LEU A 155 -3.30 33.71 0.31
CA LEU A 155 -3.49 32.69 -0.74
C LEU A 155 -3.86 31.32 -0.15
N ILE A 156 -3.31 30.96 1.01
CA ILE A 156 -3.66 29.71 1.71
C ILE A 156 -5.08 29.79 2.30
N GLU A 157 -5.50 30.95 2.80
CA GLU A 157 -6.88 31.17 3.24
C GLU A 157 -7.87 30.99 2.08
N VAL A 158 -7.56 31.55 0.90
CA VAL A 158 -8.34 31.31 -0.34
C VAL A 158 -8.34 29.82 -0.68
N LEU A 159 -7.20 29.14 -0.62
CA LEU A 159 -7.12 27.70 -0.86
C LEU A 159 -8.02 26.91 0.10
N HIS A 160 -8.13 27.31 1.36
CA HIS A 160 -8.99 26.64 2.35
C HIS A 160 -10.49 26.91 2.18
N THR A 161 -10.89 27.87 1.33
CA THR A 161 -12.32 28.12 1.03
C THR A 161 -12.98 26.94 0.32
N LYS A 162 -12.19 26.10 -0.37
CA LYS A 162 -12.67 24.95 -1.13
C LYS A 162 -11.96 23.69 -0.67
N GLN A 163 -12.72 22.61 -0.56
CA GLN A 163 -12.13 21.30 -0.30
C GLN A 163 -11.66 20.68 -1.61
N PHE A 164 -10.36 20.46 -1.72
CA PHE A 164 -9.75 19.79 -2.87
C PHE A 164 -9.60 18.30 -2.61
N ARG A 165 -10.17 17.49 -3.51
CA ARG A 165 -9.98 16.05 -3.47
C ARG A 165 -8.58 15.72 -3.97
N LYS A 166 -7.82 14.97 -3.17
CA LYS A 166 -6.52 14.44 -3.56
C LYS A 166 -6.71 13.37 -4.62
N LEU A 167 -6.05 13.51 -5.76
CA LEU A 167 -6.01 12.50 -6.80
C LEU A 167 -4.71 11.71 -6.68
N TYR A 168 -4.85 10.41 -6.58
CA TYR A 168 -3.75 9.47 -6.37
C TYR A 168 -3.62 8.57 -7.60
N ALA A 169 -2.38 8.13 -7.88
CA ALA A 169 -2.09 7.34 -9.07
C ALA A 169 -2.87 6.02 -9.10
N LEU A 170 -2.87 5.28 -7.99
CA LEU A 170 -3.58 4.01 -7.87
C LEU A 170 -5.09 4.16 -8.08
N GLU A 171 -5.69 5.21 -7.50
CA GLU A 171 -7.11 5.50 -7.65
C GLU A 171 -7.48 5.74 -9.12
N SER A 172 -6.63 6.48 -9.84
CA SER A 172 -6.79 6.70 -11.28
C SER A 172 -6.68 5.40 -12.08
N ILE A 173 -5.69 4.56 -11.77
CA ILE A 173 -5.51 3.25 -12.42
C ILE A 173 -6.72 2.35 -12.14
N ALA A 174 -7.15 2.24 -10.88
CA ALA A 174 -8.28 1.43 -10.49
C ALA A 174 -9.57 1.91 -11.19
N GLU A 175 -9.85 3.21 -11.17
CA GLU A 175 -11.05 3.79 -11.79
C GLU A 175 -11.06 3.58 -13.31
N LYS A 176 -9.92 3.77 -13.98
CA LYS A 176 -9.74 3.50 -15.42
C LYS A 176 -10.12 2.06 -15.78
N HIS A 177 -9.85 1.11 -14.89
CA HIS A 177 -10.16 -0.32 -15.09
C HIS A 177 -11.50 -0.75 -14.45
N GLY A 178 -12.28 0.21 -13.91
CA GLY A 178 -13.61 -0.06 -13.34
C GLY A 178 -13.58 -0.68 -11.94
N HIS A 179 -12.51 -0.46 -11.18
CA HIS A 179 -12.37 -0.87 -9.78
C HIS A 179 -12.46 0.33 -8.84
N THR A 180 -12.69 0.08 -7.55
CA THR A 180 -12.71 1.13 -6.53
C THR A 180 -11.67 0.87 -5.46
N ILE A 181 -10.91 1.89 -5.10
CA ILE A 181 -10.02 1.83 -3.94
C ILE A 181 -10.77 2.27 -2.68
N LEU A 182 -10.62 1.49 -1.61
CA LEU A 182 -11.09 1.81 -0.28
C LEU A 182 -9.90 1.87 0.68
N ARG A 183 -9.55 3.07 1.12
CA ARG A 183 -8.40 3.31 2.02
C ARG A 183 -8.78 2.96 3.46
N LEU A 184 -7.89 2.27 4.15
CA LEU A 184 -8.03 2.01 5.58
C LEU A 184 -7.96 3.31 6.39
N PRO A 185 -8.70 3.42 7.51
CA PRO A 185 -8.49 4.48 8.48
C PRO A 185 -7.03 4.45 9.02
N PRO A 186 -6.38 5.60 9.23
CA PRO A 186 -5.02 5.65 9.75
C PRO A 186 -4.89 4.88 11.07
N TYR A 187 -3.86 4.03 11.18
CA TYR A 187 -3.56 3.20 12.36
C TYR A 187 -4.56 2.06 12.67
N PHE A 188 -5.47 1.71 11.76
CA PHE A 188 -6.42 0.61 11.95
C PHE A 188 -6.13 -0.59 11.03
N CYS A 189 -4.93 -1.17 11.13
CA CYS A 189 -4.56 -2.38 10.38
C CYS A 189 -5.43 -3.61 10.71
N VAL A 190 -6.12 -3.61 11.85
CA VAL A 190 -7.10 -4.66 12.23
C VAL A 190 -8.21 -4.85 11.19
N PHE A 191 -8.49 -3.84 10.38
CA PHE A 191 -9.48 -3.92 9.30
C PHE A 191 -8.92 -4.50 7.99
N ASN A 192 -7.65 -4.90 7.98
CA ASN A 192 -6.98 -5.57 6.86
C ASN A 192 -6.73 -7.07 7.21
N PRO A 193 -7.62 -8.00 6.84
CA PRO A 193 -7.52 -9.41 7.21
C PRO A 193 -6.27 -10.10 6.69
N ILE A 194 -5.65 -9.59 5.62
CA ILE A 194 -4.41 -10.13 5.06
C ILE A 194 -3.25 -10.12 6.09
N GLU A 195 -3.25 -9.20 7.05
CA GLU A 195 -2.30 -9.16 8.17
C GLU A 195 -2.37 -10.44 9.03
N LEU A 196 -3.58 -10.99 9.21
CA LEU A 196 -3.75 -12.27 9.90
C LEU A 196 -3.19 -13.42 9.07
N ILE A 197 -3.33 -13.36 7.75
CA ILE A 197 -2.79 -14.36 6.83
C ILE A 197 -1.26 -14.31 6.87
N TRP A 198 -0.65 -13.12 6.87
CA TRP A 198 0.79 -12.95 7.07
C TRP A 198 1.25 -13.49 8.42
N GLY A 199 0.46 -13.27 9.48
CA GLY A 199 0.71 -13.82 10.81
C GLY A 199 0.75 -15.35 10.85
N GLN A 200 -0.01 -16.03 9.98
CA GLN A 200 -0.02 -17.49 9.86
C GLN A 200 1.08 -18.01 8.91
N LEU A 201 1.30 -17.31 7.79
CA LEU A 201 2.26 -17.71 6.77
C LEU A 201 3.71 -17.61 7.30
N LYS A 202 4.08 -16.50 7.94
CA LYS A 202 5.48 -16.30 8.37
C LYS A 202 6.00 -17.41 9.29
N PRO A 203 5.26 -17.87 10.33
CA PRO A 203 5.67 -19.02 11.12
C PRO A 203 5.89 -20.29 10.31
N SER A 204 5.07 -20.56 9.29
CA SER A 204 5.24 -21.74 8.42
C SER A 204 6.45 -21.69 7.49
N LEU A 205 6.98 -20.48 7.23
CA LEU A 205 8.18 -20.28 6.40
C LEU A 205 9.48 -20.38 7.20
N ARG A 206 9.40 -20.29 8.54
CA ARG A 206 10.57 -20.41 9.42
C ARG A 206 11.19 -21.79 9.26
N ARG A 207 12.51 -21.79 9.11
CA ARG A 207 13.31 -23.01 9.16
C ARG A 207 13.62 -23.40 10.60
#